data_AF-A0A7W1PBD2-F1
#
_entry.id   AF-A0A7W1PBD2-F1
#
_cell.length_a   1.000
_cell.length_b   1.000
_cell.length_c   1.000
_cell.angle_alpha   90.00
_cell.angle_beta   90.00
_cell.angle_gamma   90.00
#
_symmetry.space_group_name_H-M   'P 1'
#
loop_
_entity.id
_entity.type
_entity.pdbx_description
1 polymer ?
#
loop_
_entity_poly.entity_id
_entity_poly.type
_entity_poly.pdbx_seq_one_letter_code
_entity_poly.pdbx_strand_id
1 'polypeptide(L)'
;MSYDARWGDDPRDRDDHGRDLSRGSRGGSGPRDRERVEPRDVFVDRVNLPRGPEREHVRVRDHDYTLRGSESRTLASVGAFRIIPAHDLRDTFDKPLEPRHGELWHLRDSGLVETVRLDRDTTAVTLTKEGRHLLEASRRDADSPDRQTFTHGVQRPRELKHDAEVYRAYLDEAERLHEVDANIHRVVLENELKAEYQEFLQERNRDRDDSDGRPDRDPSEIQSWAREHNLPCDDQGHVQFPDVRIEYDIDGRDHTLDVEVMTPHYRGAHAAAKSGSGFALYFSNRSGGGGRCGGRTPSIIEELLR
;
A
#
# COMPACT_ATOMS: atom_id res chain seq x y z
N MET A 1 -21.46 -56.62 -53.70
CA MET A 1 -20.53 -57.31 -54.62
C MET A 1 -19.65 -56.26 -55.29
N SER A 2 -18.33 -56.47 -55.27
CA SER A 2 -17.27 -55.92 -56.16
C SER A 2 -17.15 -54.39 -56.30
N TYR A 3 -16.10 -53.71 -55.78
CA TYR A 3 -14.76 -53.49 -56.39
C TYR A 3 -14.86 -53.05 -57.86
N ASP A 4 -14.20 -52.01 -58.39
CA ASP A 4 -13.15 -51.03 -58.04
C ASP A 4 -13.21 -50.02 -59.23
N ALA A 5 -12.92 -48.71 -59.21
CA ALA A 5 -11.57 -48.15 -59.22
C ALA A 5 -11.59 -46.64 -59.63
N ARG A 6 -10.93 -45.83 -58.79
CA ARG A 6 -9.91 -44.79 -59.11
C ARG A 6 -10.27 -43.33 -59.50
N TRP A 7 -9.97 -42.48 -58.51
CA TRP A 7 -9.05 -41.30 -58.48
C TRP A 7 -9.26 -40.08 -59.40
N GLY A 8 -9.41 -38.93 -58.74
CA GLY A 8 -8.96 -37.60 -59.16
C GLY A 8 -8.65 -36.72 -57.93
N ASP A 9 -7.43 -36.19 -57.90
CA ASP A 9 -6.87 -34.99 -57.24
C ASP A 9 -7.34 -34.50 -55.85
N ASP A 10 -6.39 -34.27 -54.93
CA ASP A 10 -6.06 -32.95 -54.32
C ASP A 10 -4.90 -33.09 -53.29
N PRO A 11 -3.79 -32.31 -53.36
CA PRO A 11 -2.70 -32.39 -52.38
C PRO A 11 -2.75 -31.23 -51.35
N ARG A 12 -3.16 -31.50 -50.10
CA ARG A 12 -2.86 -30.64 -48.93
C ARG A 12 -2.84 -31.41 -47.59
N ASP A 13 -1.70 -32.04 -47.26
CA ASP A 13 -1.32 -32.42 -45.88
C ASP A 13 0.02 -31.72 -45.60
N ARG A 14 0.21 -30.81 -44.62
CA ARG A 14 0.08 -30.88 -43.15
C ARG A 14 0.86 -32.04 -42.52
N ASP A 15 2.18 -31.88 -42.49
CA ASP A 15 3.06 -32.67 -41.63
C ASP A 15 3.18 -32.05 -40.23
N ASP A 16 2.57 -32.77 -39.29
CA ASP A 16 2.81 -32.76 -37.85
C ASP A 16 3.96 -33.73 -37.54
N HIS A 17 5.06 -33.24 -36.96
CA HIS A 17 6.05 -34.09 -36.30
C HIS A 17 6.53 -33.44 -35.00
N GLY A 18 5.95 -33.89 -33.90
CA GLY A 18 6.61 -33.89 -32.59
C GLY A 18 7.77 -34.87 -32.52
N ARG A 19 8.79 -34.52 -31.73
CA ARG A 19 9.70 -35.36 -30.91
C ARG A 19 10.59 -34.42 -30.09
N ASP A 20 10.41 -34.32 -28.78
CA ASP A 20 10.88 -35.21 -27.71
C ASP A 20 12.34 -34.95 -27.27
N LEU A 21 12.43 -34.29 -26.11
CA LEU A 21 13.37 -34.43 -24.99
C LEU A 21 14.90 -34.16 -25.11
N SER A 22 15.29 -33.26 -24.19
CA SER A 22 16.45 -33.37 -23.27
C SER A 22 17.88 -33.21 -23.78
N ARG A 23 18.50 -32.08 -23.42
CA ARG A 23 19.70 -32.00 -22.54
C ARG A 23 20.37 -30.63 -22.67
N GLY A 24 20.61 -29.97 -21.55
CA GLY A 24 21.63 -28.91 -21.51
C GLY A 24 21.38 -27.79 -20.52
N SER A 25 21.50 -28.08 -19.23
CA SER A 25 21.78 -27.06 -18.22
C SER A 25 22.98 -26.20 -18.63
N ARG A 26 22.74 -24.91 -18.81
CA ARG A 26 23.70 -23.85 -18.44
C ARG A 26 22.90 -22.74 -17.78
N GLY A 27 22.74 -22.88 -16.46
CA GLY A 27 22.38 -21.77 -15.59
C GLY A 27 23.46 -20.71 -15.72
N GLY A 28 23.15 -19.65 -16.46
CA GLY A 28 23.78 -18.37 -16.25
C GLY A 28 23.03 -17.70 -15.12
N SER A 29 23.52 -17.84 -13.90
CA SER A 29 23.13 -16.97 -12.79
C SER A 29 23.59 -15.55 -13.14
N GLY A 30 22.69 -14.79 -13.76
CA GLY A 30 22.85 -13.35 -13.92
C GLY A 30 22.67 -12.66 -12.56
N PRO A 31 23.20 -11.45 -12.36
CA PRO A 31 23.12 -10.72 -11.09
C PRO A 31 21.72 -10.10 -10.82
N ARG A 32 20.63 -10.80 -11.18
CA ARG A 32 19.24 -10.27 -11.12
C ARG A 32 18.21 -11.20 -10.45
N ASP A 33 18.64 -12.27 -9.79
CA ASP A 33 17.78 -13.03 -8.88
C ASP A 33 17.96 -12.55 -7.43
N ARG A 34 17.94 -11.23 -7.19
CA ARG A 34 17.49 -10.75 -5.88
C ARG A 34 16.01 -11.08 -5.86
N GLU A 35 15.60 -11.99 -4.97
CA GLU A 35 14.21 -12.33 -4.75
C GLU A 35 13.40 -11.03 -4.66
N ARG A 36 12.50 -10.81 -5.63
CA ARG A 36 11.75 -9.56 -5.77
C ARG A 36 10.97 -9.35 -4.48
N VAL A 37 11.41 -8.43 -3.62
CA VAL A 37 10.72 -8.12 -2.37
C VAL A 37 9.35 -7.58 -2.74
N GLU A 38 8.31 -8.29 -2.33
CA GLU A 38 6.93 -7.87 -2.57
C GLU A 38 6.67 -6.56 -1.80
N PRO A 39 6.19 -5.48 -2.44
CA PRO A 39 5.93 -4.19 -1.78
C PRO A 39 5.11 -4.26 -0.48
N ARG A 40 4.31 -5.31 -0.33
CA ARG A 40 3.45 -5.55 0.83
C ARG A 40 4.19 -6.17 2.01
N ASP A 41 5.35 -6.79 1.77
CA ASP A 41 6.15 -7.45 2.81
C ASP A 41 6.75 -6.46 3.80
N VAL A 42 6.99 -5.22 3.35
CA VAL A 42 7.41 -4.08 4.18
C VAL A 42 6.64 -3.99 5.50
N PHE A 43 5.33 -4.21 5.48
CA PHE A 43 4.49 -4.07 6.68
C PHE A 43 4.52 -5.29 7.57
N VAL A 44 4.50 -6.48 6.98
CA VAL A 44 4.49 -7.72 7.76
C VAL A 44 5.89 -7.99 8.36
N ASP A 45 6.95 -7.45 7.77
CA ASP A 45 8.33 -7.39 8.32
C ASP A 45 8.46 -6.67 9.64
N ARG A 46 7.45 -5.86 10.01
CA ARG A 46 7.38 -5.19 11.30
C ARG A 46 6.76 -6.03 12.41
N VAL A 47 6.26 -7.23 12.10
CA VAL A 47 5.58 -8.12 13.04
C VAL A 47 6.08 -9.56 13.00
N ASN A 48 6.06 -10.21 14.17
CA ASN A 48 6.34 -11.62 14.41
C ASN A 48 5.10 -12.48 14.13
N LEU A 49 4.59 -12.41 12.91
CA LEU A 49 3.48 -13.24 12.44
C LEU A 49 3.95 -14.30 11.42
N PRO A 50 3.19 -15.40 11.24
CA PRO A 50 3.52 -16.46 10.30
C PRO A 50 3.76 -15.93 8.88
N ARG A 51 4.76 -16.49 8.20
CA ARG A 51 5.15 -16.12 6.82
C ARG A 51 4.95 -17.23 5.81
N GLY A 52 4.80 -18.47 6.29
CA GLY A 52 4.67 -19.64 5.45
C GLY A 52 3.28 -19.78 4.81
N PRO A 53 3.13 -20.72 3.87
CA PRO A 53 1.85 -21.01 3.22
C PRO A 53 0.87 -21.74 4.15
N GLU A 54 1.37 -22.44 5.15
CA GLU A 54 0.57 -23.17 6.14
C GLU A 54 0.08 -22.25 7.25
N ARG A 55 -1.08 -22.58 7.81
CA ARG A 55 -1.59 -21.85 8.98
C ARG A 55 -0.88 -22.33 10.24
N GLU A 56 -0.38 -21.37 11.01
CA GLU A 56 0.31 -21.58 12.27
C GLU A 56 -0.47 -20.92 13.41
N HIS A 57 -0.36 -21.47 14.62
CA HIS A 57 -0.99 -20.90 15.80
C HIS A 57 -0.29 -19.63 16.25
N VAL A 58 -1.06 -18.57 16.49
CA VAL A 58 -0.62 -17.28 16.99
C VAL A 58 -1.40 -16.97 18.26
N ARG A 59 -0.71 -16.92 19.39
CA ARG A 59 -1.30 -16.63 20.69
C ARG A 59 -0.99 -15.21 21.13
N VAL A 60 -2.04 -14.44 21.40
CA VAL A 60 -1.93 -13.09 21.96
C VAL A 60 -2.86 -12.97 23.16
N ARG A 61 -2.27 -12.83 24.34
CA ARG A 61 -2.99 -12.84 25.63
C ARG A 61 -3.87 -14.11 25.72
N ASP A 62 -5.18 -13.94 25.85
CA ASP A 62 -6.15 -15.03 26.00
C ASP A 62 -6.79 -15.48 24.66
N HIS A 63 -6.28 -15.01 23.52
CA HIS A 63 -6.79 -15.36 22.19
C HIS A 63 -5.78 -16.25 21.44
N ASP A 64 -6.30 -17.29 20.77
CA ASP A 64 -5.55 -18.18 19.88
C ASP A 64 -6.13 -18.03 18.47
N TYR A 65 -5.28 -17.65 17.54
CA TYR A 65 -5.60 -17.50 16.12
C TYR A 65 -4.80 -18.51 15.31
N THR A 66 -5.28 -18.89 14.13
CA THR A 66 -4.50 -19.64 13.15
C THR A 66 -4.29 -18.79 11.91
N LEU A 67 -3.05 -18.43 11.59
CA LEU A 67 -2.75 -17.51 10.48
C LEU A 67 -1.67 -18.08 9.57
N ARG A 68 -1.78 -17.78 8.27
CA ARG A 68 -0.69 -18.00 7.30
C ARG A 68 -0.05 -16.69 6.85
N GLY A 69 0.96 -16.79 5.99
CA GLY A 69 1.72 -15.66 5.44
C GLY A 69 0.87 -14.60 4.75
N SER A 70 -0.01 -14.99 3.82
CA SER A 70 -0.87 -14.06 3.08
C SER A 70 -1.93 -13.39 3.97
N GLU A 71 -2.42 -14.09 5.00
CA GLU A 71 -3.33 -13.54 6.01
C GLU A 71 -2.61 -12.52 6.89
N SER A 72 -1.40 -12.82 7.34
CA SER A 72 -0.54 -11.91 8.12
C SER A 72 -0.18 -10.66 7.33
N ARG A 73 0.18 -10.82 6.05
CA ARG A 73 0.42 -9.72 5.10
C ARG A 73 -0.83 -8.86 4.92
N THR A 74 -1.99 -9.47 4.73
CA THR A 74 -3.26 -8.76 4.61
C THR A 74 -3.54 -7.91 5.85
N LEU A 75 -3.38 -8.47 7.05
CA LEU A 75 -3.58 -7.73 8.30
C LEU A 75 -2.63 -6.52 8.38
N ALA A 76 -1.34 -6.73 8.13
CA ALA A 76 -0.34 -5.67 8.20
C ALA A 76 -0.59 -4.55 7.16
N SER A 77 -0.91 -4.91 5.91
CA SER A 77 -1.24 -3.93 4.86
C SER A 77 -2.52 -3.15 5.20
N VAL A 78 -3.60 -3.83 5.62
CA VAL A 78 -4.85 -3.15 5.99
C VAL A 78 -4.64 -2.24 7.21
N GLY A 79 -3.77 -2.64 8.15
CA GLY A 79 -3.39 -1.80 9.28
C GLY A 79 -2.62 -0.54 8.86
N ALA A 80 -1.72 -0.64 7.89
CA ALA A 80 -0.92 0.48 7.41
C ALA A 80 -1.76 1.51 6.62
N PHE A 81 -2.77 1.07 5.84
CA PHE A 81 -3.58 1.96 5.00
C PHE A 81 -5.00 2.22 5.50
N ARG A 82 -5.37 1.68 6.69
CA ARG A 82 -6.70 1.74 7.32
C ARG A 82 -7.83 1.05 6.54
N ILE A 83 -7.89 1.19 5.22
CA ILE A 83 -8.89 0.56 4.35
C ILE A 83 -8.29 0.18 3.00
N ILE A 84 -8.55 -1.05 2.56
CA ILE A 84 -8.09 -1.56 1.26
C ILE A 84 -9.24 -2.29 0.55
N PRO A 85 -9.53 -2.03 -0.74
CA PRO A 85 -10.49 -2.83 -1.49
C PRO A 85 -10.08 -4.31 -1.52
N ALA A 86 -11.03 -5.22 -1.29
CA ALA A 86 -10.75 -6.65 -1.21
C ALA A 86 -10.06 -7.18 -2.49
N HIS A 87 -10.45 -6.65 -3.66
CA HIS A 87 -9.87 -7.04 -4.94
C HIS A 87 -8.43 -6.55 -5.16
N ASP A 88 -7.92 -5.64 -4.32
CA ASP A 88 -6.52 -5.18 -4.34
C ASP A 88 -5.62 -5.99 -3.39
N LEU A 89 -6.22 -6.75 -2.47
CA LEU A 89 -5.53 -7.73 -1.61
C LEU A 89 -5.30 -9.05 -2.37
N ARG A 90 -4.35 -9.85 -1.91
CA ARG A 90 -3.92 -11.09 -2.58
C ARG A 90 -3.87 -12.26 -1.61
N ASP A 91 -4.41 -13.41 -2.03
CA ASP A 91 -4.32 -14.67 -1.29
C ASP A 91 -2.95 -15.35 -1.48
N THR A 92 -2.76 -16.53 -0.88
CA THR A 92 -1.55 -17.37 -1.02
C THR A 92 -1.24 -17.74 -2.48
N PHE A 93 -2.22 -17.71 -3.37
CA PHE A 93 -2.07 -18.02 -4.81
C PHE A 93 -1.96 -16.75 -5.66
N ASP A 94 -1.71 -15.59 -5.04
CA ASP A 94 -1.66 -14.28 -5.68
C ASP A 94 -2.96 -13.90 -6.43
N LYS A 95 -4.10 -14.40 -5.94
CA LYS A 95 -5.43 -14.05 -6.48
C LYS A 95 -6.10 -12.98 -5.63
N PRO A 96 -6.90 -12.08 -6.24
CA PRO A 96 -7.71 -11.12 -5.50
C PRO A 96 -8.52 -11.78 -4.37
N LEU A 97 -8.60 -11.15 -3.20
CA LEU A 97 -9.40 -11.67 -2.09
C LEU A 97 -10.90 -11.54 -2.37
N GLU A 98 -11.64 -12.60 -2.07
CA GLU A 98 -13.09 -12.67 -2.21
C GLU A 98 -13.80 -12.34 -0.88
N PRO A 99 -14.66 -11.31 -0.80
CA PRO A 99 -15.31 -10.88 0.45
C PRO A 99 -16.16 -11.94 1.18
N ARG A 100 -16.53 -13.02 0.49
CA ARG A 100 -17.47 -14.03 1.01
C ARG A 100 -16.83 -15.39 1.30
N HIS A 101 -15.60 -15.64 0.87
CA HIS A 101 -14.96 -16.96 0.98
C HIS A 101 -13.44 -16.83 1.20
N GLY A 102 -12.74 -17.95 1.35
CA GLY A 102 -11.28 -17.99 1.42
C GLY A 102 -10.70 -17.28 2.65
N GLU A 103 -9.52 -16.68 2.47
CA GLU A 103 -8.77 -16.01 3.55
C GLU A 103 -9.54 -14.86 4.19
N LEU A 104 -10.21 -14.05 3.38
CA LEU A 104 -10.92 -12.89 3.89
C LEU A 104 -12.14 -13.30 4.74
N TRP A 105 -12.81 -14.40 4.38
CA TRP A 105 -13.86 -14.96 5.23
C TRP A 105 -13.30 -15.43 6.58
N HIS A 106 -12.16 -16.13 6.58
CA HIS A 106 -11.53 -16.63 7.79
C HIS A 106 -11.01 -15.53 8.71
N LEU A 107 -10.37 -14.49 8.17
CA LEU A 107 -9.93 -13.32 8.94
C LEU A 107 -11.12 -12.59 9.58
N ARG A 108 -12.26 -12.50 8.87
CA ARG A 108 -13.49 -11.89 9.39
C ARG A 108 -14.14 -12.77 10.47
N ASP A 109 -14.20 -14.07 10.26
CA ASP A 109 -14.74 -15.04 11.23
C ASP A 109 -13.92 -15.06 12.53
N SER A 110 -12.59 -14.88 12.39
CA SER A 110 -11.67 -14.71 13.52
C SER A 110 -11.76 -13.34 14.20
N GLY A 111 -12.61 -12.44 13.71
CA GLY A 111 -12.82 -11.10 14.27
C GLY A 111 -11.66 -10.13 14.07
N LEU A 112 -10.70 -10.43 13.19
CA LEU A 112 -9.50 -9.60 12.97
C LEU A 112 -9.71 -8.48 11.94
N VAL A 113 -10.66 -8.67 11.02
CA VAL A 113 -11.03 -7.68 10.00
C VAL A 113 -12.54 -7.55 9.89
N GLU A 114 -12.99 -6.38 9.43
CA GLU A 114 -14.37 -6.15 9.02
C GLU A 114 -14.41 -5.72 7.54
N THR A 115 -15.56 -5.97 6.89
CA THR A 115 -15.78 -5.62 5.48
C THR A 115 -16.84 -4.55 5.36
N VAL A 116 -16.54 -3.47 4.63
CA VAL A 116 -17.43 -2.32 4.42
C VAL A 116 -17.69 -2.14 2.92
N ARG A 117 -18.92 -1.82 2.53
CA ARG A 117 -19.25 -1.52 1.12
C ARG A 117 -18.86 -0.09 0.77
N LEU A 118 -18.03 0.09 -0.26
CA LEU A 118 -17.67 1.42 -0.79
C LEU A 118 -18.67 1.90 -1.85
N ASP A 119 -19.10 0.97 -2.71
CA ASP A 119 -20.16 1.18 -3.70
C ASP A 119 -20.87 -0.16 -3.98
N ARG A 120 -21.61 -0.26 -5.09
CA ARG A 120 -22.40 -1.47 -5.41
C ARG A 120 -21.53 -2.70 -5.61
N ASP A 121 -20.34 -2.51 -6.16
CA ASP A 121 -19.48 -3.60 -6.64
C ASP A 121 -18.17 -3.71 -5.84
N THR A 122 -17.84 -2.68 -5.06
CA THR A 122 -16.59 -2.63 -4.30
C THR A 122 -16.83 -2.85 -2.80
N THR A 123 -16.24 -3.92 -2.28
CA THR A 123 -16.12 -4.17 -0.83
C THR A 123 -14.69 -3.91 -0.41
N ALA A 124 -14.51 -3.19 0.68
CA ALA A 124 -13.21 -2.92 1.27
C ALA A 124 -13.09 -3.54 2.65
N VAL A 125 -11.85 -3.70 3.10
CA VAL A 125 -11.45 -4.37 4.32
C VAL A 125 -10.79 -3.34 5.23
N THR A 126 -11.14 -3.36 6.51
CA THR A 126 -10.47 -2.57 7.55
C THR A 126 -10.20 -3.44 8.77
N LEU A 127 -9.17 -3.11 9.55
CA LEU A 127 -8.86 -3.83 10.78
C LEU A 127 -9.90 -3.56 11.85
N THR A 128 -10.22 -4.60 12.63
CA THR A 128 -10.92 -4.43 13.91
C THR A 128 -9.95 -3.95 14.99
N LYS A 129 -10.48 -3.65 16.18
CA LYS A 129 -9.64 -3.35 17.36
C LYS A 129 -8.76 -4.55 17.72
N GLU A 130 -9.31 -5.74 17.62
CA GLU A 130 -8.66 -7.02 17.87
C GLU A 130 -7.55 -7.28 16.84
N GLY A 131 -7.82 -7.05 15.56
CA GLY A 131 -6.81 -7.16 14.50
C GLY A 131 -5.63 -6.21 14.70
N ARG A 132 -5.89 -4.96 15.06
CA ARG A 132 -4.81 -4.03 15.43
C ARG A 132 -4.09 -4.50 16.69
N HIS A 133 -4.81 -4.91 17.73
CA HIS A 133 -4.19 -5.37 18.98
C HIS A 133 -3.25 -6.56 18.74
N LEU A 134 -3.63 -7.50 17.88
CA LEU A 134 -2.78 -8.60 17.43
C LEU A 134 -1.47 -8.09 16.78
N LEU A 135 -1.54 -7.13 15.85
CA LEU A 135 -0.36 -6.56 15.21
C LEU A 135 0.54 -5.82 16.20
N GLU A 136 -0.05 -5.00 17.07
CA GLU A 136 0.66 -4.24 18.11
C GLU A 136 1.36 -5.18 19.10
N ALA A 137 0.71 -6.27 19.51
CA ALA A 137 1.28 -7.26 20.41
C ALA A 137 2.36 -8.13 19.75
N SER A 138 2.39 -8.18 18.43
CA SER A 138 3.33 -9.00 17.65
C SER A 138 4.50 -8.18 17.09
N ARG A 139 4.71 -6.92 17.51
CA ARG A 139 5.79 -6.07 16.97
C ARG A 139 7.17 -6.70 17.18
N ARG A 140 8.03 -6.56 16.15
CA ARG A 140 9.45 -6.90 16.25
C ARG A 140 10.25 -5.82 16.97
N ASP A 141 10.05 -4.57 16.57
CA ASP A 141 10.83 -3.43 17.04
C ASP A 141 9.92 -2.42 17.75
N ALA A 142 9.45 -2.77 18.95
CA ALA A 142 8.47 -1.95 19.69
C ALA A 142 8.95 -0.52 19.99
N ASP A 143 10.26 -0.36 20.18
CA ASP A 143 10.92 0.89 20.57
C ASP A 143 11.55 1.65 19.38
N SER A 144 11.38 1.16 18.14
CA SER A 144 11.94 1.86 16.97
C SER A 144 11.16 3.15 16.66
N PRO A 145 11.85 4.29 16.45
CA PRO A 145 11.20 5.53 16.01
C PRO A 145 10.55 5.38 14.62
N ASP A 146 11.05 4.47 13.79
CA ASP A 146 10.61 4.23 12.41
C ASP A 146 9.56 3.11 12.32
N ARG A 147 8.88 2.83 13.44
CA ARG A 147 7.84 1.80 13.47
C ARG A 147 6.67 2.19 12.58
N GLN A 148 6.12 1.19 11.88
CA GLN A 148 4.86 1.34 11.16
C GLN A 148 3.70 1.52 12.14
N THR A 149 2.91 2.57 11.96
CA THR A 149 1.63 2.73 12.66
C THR A 149 0.59 1.80 12.05
N PHE A 150 -0.16 1.09 12.90
CA PHE A 150 -1.30 0.29 12.49
C PHE A 150 -2.59 0.92 13.00
N THR A 151 -3.49 1.24 12.07
CA THR A 151 -4.79 1.86 12.33
C THR A 151 -5.93 0.84 12.22
N HIS A 152 -7.05 1.11 12.87
CA HIS A 152 -8.24 0.27 12.79
C HIS A 152 -9.51 1.09 12.54
N GLY A 153 -10.50 0.44 11.92
CA GLY A 153 -11.84 0.97 11.68
C GLY A 153 -11.92 2.16 10.71
N VAL A 154 -13.15 2.60 10.50
CA VAL A 154 -13.47 3.74 9.62
C VAL A 154 -13.75 4.99 10.46
N GLN A 155 -12.89 6.01 10.35
CA GLN A 155 -13.11 7.28 11.04
C GLN A 155 -14.18 8.15 10.35
N ARG A 156 -14.16 8.20 9.01
CA ARG A 156 -15.05 9.06 8.22
C ARG A 156 -15.56 8.34 6.97
N PRO A 157 -16.84 7.90 6.95
CA PRO A 157 -17.39 7.16 5.81
C PRO A 157 -17.28 7.87 4.45
N ARG A 158 -17.27 9.21 4.46
CA ARG A 158 -17.14 10.04 3.25
C ARG A 158 -15.75 10.02 2.61
N GLU A 159 -14.71 9.67 3.37
CA GLU A 159 -13.32 9.64 2.92
C GLU A 159 -12.92 8.25 2.40
N LEU A 160 -13.73 7.21 2.63
CA LEU A 160 -13.36 5.82 2.34
C LEU A 160 -12.94 5.54 0.89
N LYS A 161 -13.62 6.18 -0.08
CA LYS A 161 -13.27 5.99 -1.50
C LYS A 161 -11.93 6.64 -1.84
N HIS A 162 -11.60 7.74 -1.18
CA HIS A 162 -10.32 8.43 -1.33
C HIS A 162 -9.21 7.59 -0.69
N ASP A 163 -9.42 7.16 0.56
CA ASP A 163 -8.48 6.32 1.30
C ASP A 163 -8.13 5.02 0.55
N ALA A 164 -9.12 4.41 -0.12
CA ALA A 164 -8.93 3.20 -0.90
C ALA A 164 -7.98 3.40 -2.10
N GLU A 165 -7.88 4.61 -2.66
CA GLU A 165 -6.97 4.90 -3.76
C GLU A 165 -5.53 5.15 -3.28
N VAL A 166 -5.32 5.51 -2.00
CA VAL A 166 -3.99 5.70 -1.39
C VAL A 166 -3.17 4.42 -1.45
N TYR A 167 -3.78 3.27 -1.16
CA TYR A 167 -3.10 1.97 -1.25
C TYR A 167 -2.64 1.65 -2.68
N ARG A 168 -3.43 2.00 -3.70
CA ARG A 168 -3.04 1.79 -5.11
C ARG A 168 -1.90 2.69 -5.52
N ALA A 169 -1.98 3.97 -5.11
CA ALA A 169 -0.90 4.92 -5.33
C ALA A 169 0.40 4.41 -4.70
N TYR A 170 0.33 3.88 -3.47
CA TYR A 170 1.48 3.23 -2.83
C TYR A 170 2.03 2.07 -3.64
N LEU A 171 1.20 1.12 -4.09
CA LEU A 171 1.69 -0.03 -4.86
C LEU A 171 2.43 0.42 -6.13
N ASP A 172 1.87 1.38 -6.86
CA ASP A 172 2.49 1.92 -8.07
C ASP A 172 3.83 2.64 -7.77
N GLU A 173 3.93 3.36 -6.65
CA GLU A 173 5.20 3.98 -6.23
C GLU A 173 6.22 2.99 -5.71
N ALA A 174 5.78 2.00 -4.96
CA ALA A 174 6.66 0.98 -4.41
C ALA A 174 7.28 0.13 -5.52
N GLU A 175 6.55 -0.13 -6.61
CA GLU A 175 7.13 -0.75 -7.80
C GLU A 175 8.26 0.10 -8.41
N ARG A 176 8.09 1.43 -8.50
CA ARG A 176 9.13 2.34 -9.02
C ARG A 176 10.34 2.47 -8.11
N LEU A 177 10.11 2.56 -6.80
CA LEU A 177 11.18 2.57 -5.81
C LEU A 177 11.98 1.27 -5.88
N HIS A 178 11.30 0.14 -6.08
CA HIS A 178 11.98 -1.14 -6.28
C HIS A 178 12.87 -1.18 -7.54
N GLU A 179 12.47 -0.51 -8.64
CA GLU A 179 13.28 -0.43 -9.86
C GLU A 179 14.63 0.27 -9.66
N VAL A 180 14.74 1.13 -8.63
CA VAL A 180 15.97 1.83 -8.25
C VAL A 180 16.65 1.23 -7.02
N ASP A 181 16.33 -0.02 -6.66
CA ASP A 181 16.84 -0.71 -5.48
C ASP A 181 16.59 0.06 -4.15
N ALA A 182 15.58 0.93 -4.10
CA ALA A 182 15.20 1.63 -2.87
C ALA A 182 14.49 0.68 -1.89
N ASN A 183 14.79 0.86 -0.61
CA ASN A 183 14.29 0.01 0.46
C ASN A 183 13.27 0.77 1.31
N ILE A 184 12.00 0.38 1.20
CA ILE A 184 10.92 1.09 1.89
C ILE A 184 10.91 0.72 3.36
N HIS A 185 10.90 1.72 4.23
CA HIS A 185 10.83 1.54 5.67
C HIS A 185 9.39 1.45 6.16
N ARG A 186 8.57 2.46 5.85
CA ARG A 186 7.19 2.55 6.29
C ARG A 186 6.40 3.51 5.42
N VAL A 187 5.10 3.54 5.67
CA VAL A 187 4.21 4.60 5.19
C VAL A 187 3.68 5.40 6.38
N VAL A 188 3.56 6.71 6.17
CA VAL A 188 2.99 7.66 7.13
C VAL A 188 1.80 8.32 6.47
N LEU A 189 0.61 8.15 7.05
CA LEU A 189 -0.61 8.72 6.50
C LEU A 189 -0.81 10.18 6.91
N GLU A 190 -1.59 10.94 6.13
CA GLU A 190 -1.90 12.36 6.39
C GLU A 190 -2.35 12.63 7.85
N ASN A 191 -3.17 11.72 8.41
CA ASN A 191 -3.68 11.87 9.76
C ASN A 191 -2.61 11.71 10.84
N GLU A 192 -1.53 10.97 10.56
CA GLU A 192 -0.39 10.84 11.46
C GLU A 192 0.44 12.14 11.45
N LEU A 193 0.76 12.66 10.26
CA LEU A 193 1.45 13.95 10.11
C LEU A 193 0.65 15.10 10.73
N LYS A 194 -0.67 15.11 10.56
CA LYS A 194 -1.56 16.07 11.22
C LYS A 194 -1.57 15.91 12.72
N ALA A 195 -1.53 14.67 13.25
CA ALA A 195 -1.48 14.45 14.68
C ALA A 195 -0.18 15.02 15.27
N GLU A 196 0.96 14.72 14.67
CA GLU A 196 2.27 15.28 15.06
C GLU A 196 2.27 16.81 15.00
N TYR A 197 1.73 17.40 13.93
CA TYR A 197 1.59 18.84 13.81
C TYR A 197 0.70 19.44 14.91
N GLN A 198 -0.43 18.81 15.23
CA GLN A 198 -1.29 19.26 16.32
C GLN A 198 -0.59 19.16 17.69
N GLU A 199 0.24 18.15 17.90
CA GLU A 199 1.04 18.04 19.11
C GLU A 199 2.07 19.16 19.23
N PHE A 200 2.79 19.46 18.15
CA PHE A 200 3.71 20.61 18.08
C PHE A 200 3.00 21.94 18.40
N LEU A 201 1.81 22.15 17.81
CA LEU A 201 1.01 23.34 18.06
C LEU A 201 0.58 23.47 19.52
N GLN A 202 0.30 22.35 20.20
CA GLN A 202 -0.23 22.32 21.56
C GLN A 202 0.82 22.10 22.66
N GLU A 203 2.07 21.81 22.30
CA GLU A 203 3.15 21.51 23.25
C GLU A 203 3.29 22.58 24.35
N ARG A 204 3.19 23.87 24.00
CA ARG A 204 3.26 25.00 24.95
C ARG A 204 2.06 25.12 25.88
N ASN A 205 0.95 24.50 25.52
CA ASN A 205 -0.30 24.55 26.29
C ASN A 205 -0.43 23.40 27.29
N ARG A 206 0.46 22.39 27.26
CA ARG A 206 0.35 21.17 28.08
C ARG A 206 0.50 21.41 29.60
N ASP A 207 1.07 22.54 30.01
CA ASP A 207 1.35 22.88 31.43
C ASP A 207 0.75 24.23 31.88
N ARG A 208 -0.29 24.73 31.19
CA ARG A 208 -0.94 26.02 31.53
C ARG A 208 -2.44 25.86 31.79
N ASP A 209 -2.82 25.93 33.06
CA ASP A 209 -4.22 25.93 33.51
C ASP A 209 -5.00 27.17 33.03
N ASP A 210 -4.31 28.23 32.59
CA ASP A 210 -4.86 29.48 32.09
C ASP A 210 -4.83 29.62 30.55
N SER A 211 -4.45 28.55 29.83
CA SER A 211 -4.47 28.55 28.37
C SER A 211 -5.91 28.52 27.83
N ASP A 212 -6.21 29.38 26.85
CA ASP A 212 -7.48 29.40 26.13
C ASP A 212 -7.61 28.23 25.12
N GLY A 213 -6.61 27.35 25.07
CA GLY A 213 -6.53 26.18 24.18
C GLY A 213 -6.16 26.53 22.74
N ARG A 214 -5.94 27.81 22.42
CA ARG A 214 -5.49 28.22 21.09
C ARG A 214 -3.98 28.02 20.97
N PRO A 215 -3.49 27.43 19.88
CA PRO A 215 -2.07 27.44 19.59
C PRO A 215 -1.55 28.86 19.50
N ASP A 216 -0.43 29.15 20.16
CA ASP A 216 0.24 30.45 20.18
C ASP A 216 1.53 30.46 19.34
N ARG A 217 1.73 29.43 18.50
CA ARG A 217 2.89 29.32 17.61
C ARG A 217 2.87 30.43 16.56
N ASP A 218 3.99 31.13 16.44
CA ASP A 218 4.18 32.13 15.40
C ASP A 218 4.38 31.47 14.02
N PRO A 219 3.99 32.12 12.90
CA PRO A 219 4.21 31.58 11.56
C PRO A 219 5.66 31.17 11.27
N SER A 220 6.66 31.85 11.85
CA SER A 220 8.07 31.47 11.70
C SER A 220 8.42 30.13 12.36
N GLU A 221 7.77 29.79 13.47
CA GLU A 221 7.91 28.49 14.13
C GLU A 221 7.26 27.40 13.29
N ILE A 222 6.07 27.67 12.75
CA ILE A 222 5.36 26.73 11.87
C ILE A 222 6.17 26.45 10.60
N GLN A 223 6.74 27.48 9.99
CA GLN A 223 7.63 27.31 8.81
C GLN A 223 8.90 26.52 9.16
N SER A 224 9.45 26.71 10.36
CA SER A 224 10.63 25.96 10.81
C SER A 224 10.30 24.48 11.02
N TRP A 225 9.16 24.19 11.67
CA TRP A 225 8.64 22.84 11.83
C TRP A 225 8.39 22.19 10.46
N ALA A 226 7.69 22.87 9.55
CA ALA A 226 7.43 22.34 8.21
C ALA A 226 8.73 22.03 7.45
N ARG A 227 9.77 22.88 7.57
CA ARG A 227 11.08 22.63 6.95
C ARG A 227 11.76 21.39 7.54
N GLU A 228 11.74 21.22 8.87
CA GLU A 228 12.30 20.04 9.54
C GLU A 228 11.60 18.76 9.10
N HIS A 229 10.29 18.81 8.89
CA HIS A 229 9.49 17.69 8.38
C HIS A 229 9.44 17.60 6.85
N ASN A 230 10.24 18.38 6.11
CA ASN A 230 10.21 18.40 4.62
C ASN A 230 8.78 18.57 4.05
N LEU A 231 7.96 19.41 4.68
CA LEU A 231 6.59 19.70 4.26
C LEU A 231 6.49 21.12 3.67
N PRO A 232 5.70 21.31 2.59
CA PRO A 232 5.43 22.63 2.04
C PRO A 232 4.63 23.48 3.03
N CYS A 233 5.04 24.74 3.19
CA CYS A 233 4.34 25.73 4.00
C CYS A 233 4.25 27.04 3.23
N ASP A 234 3.07 27.67 3.21
CA ASP A 234 2.90 28.99 2.61
C ASP A 234 3.39 30.12 3.53
N ASP A 235 3.44 31.34 2.98
CA ASP A 235 3.88 32.54 3.71
C ASP A 235 2.98 32.90 4.90
N GLN A 236 1.76 32.35 4.96
CA GLN A 236 0.79 32.55 6.05
C GLN A 236 0.96 31.53 7.18
N GLY A 237 1.88 30.57 7.05
CA GLY A 237 2.07 29.51 8.02
C GLY A 237 1.10 28.33 7.84
N HIS A 238 0.51 28.15 6.65
CA HIS A 238 -0.31 26.97 6.38
C HIS A 238 0.54 25.84 5.80
N VAL A 239 0.69 24.78 6.59
CA VAL A 239 1.37 23.55 6.18
C VAL A 239 0.45 22.70 5.30
N GLN A 240 0.98 22.21 4.19
CA GLN A 240 0.33 21.22 3.32
C GLN A 240 0.76 19.81 3.72
N PHE A 241 -0.20 18.88 3.72
CA PHE A 241 0.04 17.47 4.05
C PHE A 241 -0.30 16.59 2.85
N PRO A 242 0.57 15.61 2.49
CA PRO A 242 0.24 14.62 1.48
C PRO A 242 -0.71 13.57 2.05
N ASP A 243 -1.43 12.86 1.17
CA ASP A 243 -2.29 11.74 1.58
C ASP A 243 -1.48 10.60 2.21
N VAL A 244 -0.31 10.30 1.64
CA VAL A 244 0.65 9.35 2.18
C VAL A 244 2.09 9.79 1.89
N ARG A 245 2.96 9.63 2.88
CA ARG A 245 4.40 9.72 2.76
C ARG A 245 5.01 8.32 2.82
N ILE A 246 5.86 8.01 1.85
CA ILE A 246 6.65 6.77 1.84
C ILE A 246 8.06 7.14 2.31
N GLU A 247 8.50 6.54 3.41
CA GLU A 247 9.88 6.68 3.90
C GLU A 247 10.70 5.49 3.40
N TYR A 248 11.84 5.77 2.79
CA TYR A 248 12.70 4.76 2.18
C TYR A 248 14.16 5.19 2.21
N ASP A 249 15.08 4.23 2.11
CA ASP A 249 16.48 4.51 1.86
C ASP A 249 16.90 4.12 0.44
N ILE A 250 17.86 4.84 -0.13
CA ILE A 250 18.61 4.42 -1.30
C ILE A 250 20.10 4.61 -1.03
N ASP A 251 20.89 3.57 -1.24
CA ASP A 251 22.31 3.55 -0.89
C ASP A 251 22.60 3.96 0.58
N GLY A 252 21.69 3.61 1.51
CA GLY A 252 21.80 3.93 2.93
C GLY A 252 21.57 5.41 3.27
N ARG A 253 20.92 6.17 2.38
CA ARG A 253 20.47 7.53 2.65
C ARG A 253 18.96 7.57 2.70
N ASP A 254 18.44 8.14 3.78
CA ASP A 254 17.00 8.27 4.00
C ASP A 254 16.39 9.34 3.10
N HIS A 255 15.23 9.01 2.55
CA HIS A 255 14.44 9.85 1.67
C HIS A 255 12.95 9.70 2.00
N THR A 256 12.18 10.72 1.59
CA THR A 256 10.72 10.73 1.70
C THR A 256 10.10 10.98 0.35
N LEU A 257 9.06 10.23 0.00
CA LEU A 257 8.23 10.46 -1.18
C LEU A 257 6.81 10.79 -0.73
N ASP A 258 6.40 12.02 -0.99
CA ASP A 258 5.06 12.51 -0.67
C ASP A 258 4.12 12.30 -1.85
N VAL A 259 3.06 11.53 -1.62
CA VAL A 259 2.09 11.13 -2.65
C VAL A 259 0.72 11.71 -2.33
N GLU A 260 0.10 12.29 -3.35
CA GLU A 260 -1.18 12.96 -3.24
C GLU A 260 -2.16 12.38 -4.26
N VAL A 261 -3.31 11.89 -3.81
CA VAL A 261 -4.30 11.20 -4.64
C VAL A 261 -5.33 12.19 -5.18
N MET A 262 -5.33 12.36 -6.49
CA MET A 262 -6.30 13.17 -7.22
C MET A 262 -7.44 12.27 -7.72
N THR A 263 -8.60 12.37 -7.08
CA THR A 263 -9.83 11.70 -7.54
C THR A 263 -10.60 12.58 -8.55
N PRO A 264 -11.40 12.00 -9.47
CA PRO A 264 -12.12 12.77 -10.51
C PRO A 264 -13.07 13.86 -9.99
N HIS A 265 -13.51 13.76 -8.73
CA HIS A 265 -14.35 14.77 -8.07
C HIS A 265 -13.56 15.97 -7.55
N TYR A 266 -12.23 15.90 -7.58
CA TYR A 266 -11.30 16.97 -7.23
C TYR A 266 -11.24 18.02 -8.35
N ARG A 267 -12.37 18.68 -8.64
CA ARG A 267 -12.45 19.81 -9.59
C ARG A 267 -12.46 21.12 -8.81
N GLY A 268 -11.39 21.91 -8.88
CA GLY A 268 -11.35 23.29 -8.36
C GLY A 268 -9.98 23.76 -7.88
N ALA A 269 -9.95 24.96 -7.27
CA ALA A 269 -8.77 25.68 -6.77
C ALA A 269 -7.84 24.85 -5.86
N HIS A 270 -8.32 23.77 -5.27
CA HIS A 270 -7.53 22.81 -4.49
C HIS A 270 -6.48 22.04 -5.31
N ALA A 271 -6.68 21.85 -6.62
CA ALA A 271 -5.67 21.24 -7.49
C ALA A 271 -4.48 22.17 -7.75
N ALA A 272 -4.73 23.48 -7.85
CA ALA A 272 -3.69 24.48 -8.11
C ALA A 272 -2.80 24.73 -6.87
N ALA A 273 -3.38 24.70 -5.67
CA ALA A 273 -2.61 24.81 -4.42
C ALA A 273 -1.70 23.60 -4.19
N LYS A 274 -2.16 22.38 -4.53
CA LYS A 274 -1.36 21.16 -4.37
C LYS A 274 -0.36 20.91 -5.50
N SER A 275 -0.58 21.37 -6.74
CA SER A 275 0.45 21.26 -7.78
C SER A 275 1.69 22.12 -7.50
N GLY A 276 1.57 23.17 -6.66
CA GLY A 276 2.69 23.99 -6.21
C GLY A 276 3.45 23.43 -5.01
N SER A 277 2.97 22.33 -4.41
CA SER A 277 3.52 21.75 -3.18
C SER A 277 4.70 20.79 -3.41
N GLY A 278 4.94 20.37 -4.66
CA GLY A 278 6.00 19.39 -4.97
C GLY A 278 5.63 17.93 -4.68
N PHE A 279 4.41 17.65 -4.19
CA PHE A 279 3.92 16.28 -4.02
C PHE A 279 3.76 15.56 -5.36
N ALA A 280 4.01 14.25 -5.33
CA ALA A 280 3.91 13.40 -6.48
C ALA A 280 2.45 12.97 -6.70
N LEU A 281 1.77 13.63 -7.64
CA LEU A 281 0.32 13.53 -7.86
C LEU A 281 -0.07 12.19 -8.50
N TYR A 282 -1.04 11.47 -7.93
CA TYR A 282 -1.61 10.23 -8.44
C TYR A 282 -3.02 10.44 -8.96
N PHE A 283 -3.28 10.20 -10.24
CA PHE A 283 -4.64 10.36 -10.79
C PHE A 283 -5.35 9.00 -10.90
N SER A 284 -6.39 8.81 -10.08
CA SER A 284 -7.25 7.63 -10.15
C SER A 284 -8.13 7.69 -11.42
N ASN A 285 -7.74 6.99 -12.49
CA ASN A 285 -8.61 6.78 -13.65
C ASN A 285 -9.61 5.64 -13.37
N ARG A 286 -10.89 5.96 -13.13
CA ARG A 286 -11.98 4.97 -13.26
C ARG A 286 -12.42 4.90 -14.74
N SER A 287 -11.77 4.02 -15.51
CA SER A 287 -12.31 3.52 -16.78
C SER A 287 -12.04 2.02 -16.86
N GLY A 288 -13.12 1.25 -16.97
CA GLY A 288 -13.10 -0.21 -16.85
C GLY A 288 -12.34 -0.94 -17.95
N GLY A 289 -11.96 -2.18 -17.63
CA GLY A 289 -11.55 -3.20 -18.59
C GLY A 289 -10.09 -3.12 -19.01
N GLY A 290 -9.23 -3.86 -18.31
CA GLY A 290 -7.97 -4.41 -18.82
C GLY A 290 -6.93 -3.42 -19.33
N GLY A 291 -5.88 -3.19 -18.54
CA GLY A 291 -4.63 -2.60 -19.04
C GLY A 291 -4.25 -1.29 -18.35
N ARG A 292 -3.26 -1.42 -17.44
CA ARG A 292 -2.32 -0.45 -16.86
C ARG A 292 -2.39 1.06 -17.19
N CYS A 293 -2.01 1.80 -16.14
CA CYS A 293 -1.58 3.20 -16.03
C CYS A 293 -2.66 4.26 -15.80
N GLY A 294 -2.88 4.60 -14.52
CA GLY A 294 -3.33 5.94 -14.14
C GLY A 294 -2.31 6.98 -14.62
N GLY A 295 -2.79 8.13 -15.11
CA GLY A 295 -1.91 9.21 -15.54
C GLY A 295 -1.16 9.83 -14.35
N ARG A 296 0.09 10.27 -14.55
CA ARG A 296 0.90 10.93 -13.51
C ARG A 296 1.70 12.10 -14.08
N THR A 297 2.04 13.06 -13.24
CA THR A 297 3.09 14.06 -13.49
C THR A 297 4.48 13.49 -13.12
N PRO A 298 5.58 13.96 -13.74
CA PRO A 298 6.95 13.60 -13.38
C PRO A 298 7.21 13.79 -11.88
N SER A 299 7.80 12.77 -11.24
CA SER A 299 8.24 12.78 -9.84
C SER A 299 9.76 13.03 -9.77
N ILE A 300 10.29 13.40 -8.59
CA ILE A 300 11.72 13.41 -8.26
C ILE A 300 12.41 12.08 -8.61
N ILE A 301 11.67 10.96 -8.62
CA ILE A 301 12.18 9.66 -9.10
C ILE A 301 12.68 9.74 -10.55
N GLU A 302 12.06 10.54 -11.42
CA GLU A 302 12.52 10.73 -12.80
C GLU A 302 13.80 11.58 -12.89
N GLU A 303 14.12 12.40 -11.89
CA GLU A 303 15.43 13.06 -11.78
C GLU A 303 16.53 12.09 -11.32
N LEU A 304 16.19 11.13 -10.45
CA LEU A 304 17.11 10.07 -10.02
C LEU A 304 17.37 9.01 -11.12
N LEU A 305 16.43 8.85 -12.05
CA LEU A 305 16.53 7.95 -13.21
C LEU A 305 17.21 8.58 -14.45
N ARG A 306 17.71 9.83 -14.36
CA ARG A 306 18.41 10.52 -15.45
C ARG A 306 19.93 10.52 -15.34
#